data_AF-A0A958NE69-F1
#
_entry.id   AF-A0A958NE69-F1
#
_cell.length_a   1.000
_cell.length_b   1.000
_cell.length_c   1.000
_cell.angle_alpha   90.00
_cell.angle_beta   90.00
_cell.angle_gamma   90.00
#
_symmetry.space_group_name_H-M   'P 1'
#
loop_
_entity.id
_entity.type
_entity.pdbx_description
1 polymer ?
#
loop_
_entity_poly.entity_id
_entity_poly.type
_entity_poly.pdbx_seq_one_letter_code
_entity_poly.pdbx_strand_id
1 'polypeptide(L)' 'MEIKLNIGYKQIMKLIRQMPASQVARLKAELDDKFLAGKSKAEITDLQQMLLEAPVMTDDQYKVFLENRKKFSQWR' A
#
# COMPACT_ATOMS: atom_id res chain seq x y z
N MET A 1 4.76 -11.92 -29.92
CA MET A 1 3.56 -11.05 -30.03
C MET A 1 2.88 -11.03 -28.68
N GLU A 2 3.09 -9.98 -27.89
CA GLU A 2 2.39 -9.81 -26.61
C GLU A 2 1.01 -9.23 -26.89
N ILE A 3 -0.02 -10.06 -26.74
CA ILE A 3 -1.40 -9.65 -26.92
C ILE A 3 -1.77 -8.82 -25.68
N LYS A 4 -1.70 -7.49 -25.80
CA LYS A 4 -2.24 -6.56 -24.81
C LYS A 4 -3.77 -6.63 -24.86
N LEU A 5 -4.33 -7.64 -24.20
CA LEU A 5 -5.76 -7.79 -23.97
C LEU A 5 -6.23 -6.65 -23.05
N ASN A 6 -6.81 -5.61 -23.64
CA ASN A 6 -7.39 -4.48 -22.92
C ASN A 6 -8.75 -4.90 -22.32
N ILE A 7 -8.73 -5.85 -21.39
CA ILE A 7 -9.93 -6.33 -20.69
C ILE A 7 -10.18 -5.41 -19.51
N GLY A 8 -11.34 -4.73 -19.51
CA GLY A 8 -11.74 -3.89 -18.40
C GLY A 8 -12.12 -4.72 -17.17
N TYR A 9 -11.94 -4.15 -15.97
CA TYR A 9 -12.24 -4.81 -14.68
C TYR A 9 -13.61 -5.50 -14.63
N LYS A 10 -14.65 -4.86 -15.19
CA LYS A 10 -16.02 -5.42 -15.26
C LYS A 10 -16.12 -6.71 -16.06
N GLN A 11 -15.33 -6.85 -17.13
CA GLN A 11 -15.31 -8.04 -17.98
C GLN A 11 -14.57 -9.19 -17.27
N ILE A 12 -13.46 -8.89 -16.58
CA ILE A 12 -12.74 -9.85 -15.73
C ILE A 12 -13.68 -10.38 -14.63
N MET A 13 -14.41 -9.49 -13.97
CA MET A 13 -15.34 -9.88 -12.91
C MET A 13 -16.48 -10.76 -13.43
N LYS A 14 -16.96 -10.52 -14.66
CA LYS A 14 -17.97 -11.38 -15.31
C LYS A 14 -17.42 -12.77 -15.60
N LEU A 15 -16.17 -12.87 -16.08
CA LEU A 15 -15.48 -14.13 -16.32
C LEU A 15 -15.28 -14.94 -15.03
N ILE A 16 -14.80 -14.30 -13.96
CA ILE A 16 -14.62 -14.95 -12.65
C ILE A 16 -15.94 -15.49 -12.11
N ARG A 17 -17.04 -14.74 -12.28
CA ARG A 17 -18.38 -15.18 -11.84
C ARG A 17 -18.95 -16.36 -12.64
N GLN A 18 -18.46 -16.60 -13.85
CA GLN A 18 -18.88 -17.73 -14.68
C GLN A 18 -18.09 -19.01 -14.39
N MET A 19 -17.03 -18.93 -13.57
CA MET A 19 -16.20 -20.08 -13.23
C MET A 19 -16.91 -21.03 -12.23
N PRO A 20 -16.63 -22.34 -12.30
CA PRO A 20 -17.05 -23.31 -11.29
C PRO A 20 -16.46 -22.95 -9.90
N ALA A 21 -17.21 -23.26 -8.84
CA ALA A 21 -16.83 -22.95 -7.47
C ALA A 21 -15.44 -23.49 -7.07
N SER A 22 -15.05 -24.66 -7.59
CA SER A 22 -13.74 -25.27 -7.37
C SER A 22 -12.58 -24.44 -7.94
N GLN A 23 -12.79 -23.81 -9.10
CA GLN A 23 -11.78 -22.95 -9.72
C GLN A 23 -11.72 -21.56 -9.05
N VAL A 24 -12.85 -21.04 -8.57
CA VAL A 24 -12.89 -19.82 -7.77
C VAL A 24 -12.14 -20.01 -6.44
N ALA A 25 -12.31 -21.16 -5.79
CA ALA A 25 -11.58 -21.50 -4.56
C ALA A 25 -10.07 -21.56 -4.80
N ARG A 26 -9.65 -22.16 -5.92
CA ARG A 26 -8.23 -22.19 -6.32
C ARG A 26 -7.68 -20.79 -6.62
N LEU A 27 -8.43 -19.97 -7.35
CA LEU A 27 -8.06 -18.58 -7.64
C LEU A 27 -7.88 -17.78 -6.35
N LYS A 28 -8.78 -17.96 -5.37
CA LYS A 28 -8.68 -17.31 -4.06
C LYS A 28 -7.44 -17.76 -3.28
N ALA A 29 -7.06 -19.04 -3.39
CA ALA A 29 -5.86 -19.58 -2.77
C ALA A 29 -4.56 -19.10 -3.45
N GLU A 30 -4.59 -18.86 -4.76
CA GLU A 30 -3.46 -18.30 -5.50
C GLU A 30 -3.30 -16.79 -5.28
N LEU A 31 -4.39 -16.06 -5.03
CA LEU A 31 -4.40 -14.63 -4.64
C LEU A 31 -4.23 -14.43 -3.13
N ASP A 32 -3.43 -15.27 -2.48
CA ASP A 32 -3.24 -15.22 -1.02
C ASP A 32 -2.66 -13.88 -0.53
N ASP A 33 -2.70 -13.67 0.78
CA ASP A 33 -2.21 -12.44 1.39
C ASP A 33 -0.72 -12.18 1.11
N LYS A 34 0.08 -13.23 0.83
CA LYS A 34 1.50 -13.09 0.47
C LYS A 34 1.66 -12.54 -0.95
N PHE A 35 0.87 -13.05 -1.90
CA PHE A 35 0.84 -12.56 -3.27
C PHE A 35 0.36 -11.11 -3.32
N LEU A 36 -0.71 -10.79 -2.58
CA LEU A 36 -1.23 -9.44 -2.49
C LEU A 36 -0.22 -8.49 -1.84
N ALA A 37 0.41 -8.86 -0.72
CA ALA A 37 1.43 -8.04 -0.07
C ALA A 37 2.67 -7.82 -0.95
N GLY A 38 3.06 -8.82 -1.75
CA GLY A 38 4.15 -8.70 -2.73
C GLY A 38 3.82 -7.72 -3.85
N LYS A 39 2.59 -7.76 -4.38
CA LYS A 39 2.09 -6.78 -5.34
C LYS A 39 1.99 -5.38 -4.75
N SER A 40 1.48 -5.25 -3.52
CA SER A 40 1.36 -3.95 -2.86
C SER A 40 2.70 -3.26 -2.73
N LYS A 41 3.78 -4.01 -2.39
CA LYS A 41 5.14 -3.47 -2.35
C LYS A 41 5.66 -3.02 -3.72
N ALA A 42 5.29 -3.73 -4.79
CA ALA A 42 5.64 -3.34 -6.17
C ALA A 42 4.81 -2.15 -6.69
N GLU A 43 3.66 -1.87 -6.08
CA GLU A 43 2.79 -0.73 -6.39
C GLU A 43 3.11 0.52 -5.53
N ILE A 44 4.02 0.42 -4.54
CA ILE A 44 4.53 1.58 -3.82
C ILE A 44 5.30 2.43 -4.81
N THR A 45 4.77 3.62 -5.09
CA THR A 45 5.46 4.60 -5.94
C THR A 45 6.76 5.03 -5.27
N ASP A 46 7.78 5.39 -6.05
CA ASP A 46 9.06 5.91 -5.55
C ASP A 46 8.87 7.06 -4.53
N LEU A 47 7.85 7.89 -4.74
CA LEU A 47 7.46 8.96 -3.82
C LEU A 47 7.00 8.44 -2.45
N GLN A 48 6.15 7.41 -2.43
CA GLN A 48 5.66 6.81 -1.19
C GLN A 48 6.80 6.11 -0.43
N GLN A 49 7.71 5.44 -1.13
CA GLN A 49 8.89 4.86 -0.50
C GLN A 49 9.76 5.93 0.14
N MET A 50 10.05 7.02 -0.59
CA MET A 50 10.82 8.16 -0.08
C MET A 50 10.19 8.78 1.17
N LEU A 51 8.85 8.90 1.23
CA LEU A 51 8.15 9.43 2.39
C LEU A 51 8.21 8.49 3.61
N LEU A 52 8.18 7.18 3.39
CA LEU A 52 8.26 6.19 4.47
C LEU A 52 9.68 6.04 5.02
N GLU A 53 10.70 6.28 4.19
CA GLU A 53 12.11 6.28 4.58
C GLU A 53 12.58 7.65 5.09
N ALA A 54 11.69 8.66 5.10
CA ALA A 54 12.03 9.99 5.55
C ALA A 54 12.44 9.98 7.04
N PRO A 55 13.41 10.82 7.44
CA PRO A 55 13.85 10.90 8.82
C PRO A 55 12.69 11.32 9.72
N VAL A 56 12.42 10.52 10.73
CA VAL A 56 11.47 10.84 11.80
C VAL A 56 12.20 11.34 13.04
N MET A 57 11.51 12.16 13.82
CA MET A 57 12.05 12.70 15.06
C MET A 57 12.28 11.58 16.07
N THR A 58 13.46 11.54 16.69
CA THR A 58 13.71 10.61 17.80
C THR A 58 13.01 11.09 19.07
N ASP A 59 12.83 10.20 20.05
CA ASP A 59 12.17 10.55 21.31
C ASP A 59 12.85 11.72 22.05
N ASP A 60 14.18 11.80 21.99
CA ASP A 60 14.94 12.89 22.61
C ASP A 60 14.77 14.21 21.84
N GLN A 61 14.76 14.17 20.51
CA GLN A 61 14.44 15.33 19.69
C GLN A 61 13.00 15.81 19.95
N TYR A 62 12.07 14.88 20.20
CA TYR A 62 10.69 15.19 20.54
C TYR A 62 10.54 15.88 21.89
N LYS A 63 11.28 15.43 22.92
CA LYS A 63 11.33 16.12 24.21
C LYS A 63 11.83 17.56 24.08
N VAL A 64 12.92 17.76 23.33
CA VAL A 64 13.47 19.10 23.07
C VAL A 64 12.46 19.96 22.31
N PHE A 65 11.77 19.41 21.32
CA PHE A 65 10.71 20.11 20.60
C PHE A 65 9.59 20.58 21.54
N LEU A 66 9.11 19.73 22.45
CA LEU A 66 8.07 20.10 23.41
C LEU A 66 8.50 21.21 24.37
N GLU A 67 9.73 21.16 24.88
CA GLU A 67 10.26 22.22 25.74
C GLU A 67 10.37 23.56 25.00
N ASN A 68 10.89 23.53 23.78
CA ASN A 68 10.97 24.72 22.93
C ASN A 68 9.58 25.27 22.62
N ARG A 69 8.61 24.39 22.32
CA ARG A 69 7.24 24.79 22.03
C ARG A 69 6.57 25.51 23.20
N LYS A 70 6.83 25.07 24.44
CA LYS A 70 6.37 25.73 25.68
C LYS A 70 6.99 27.11 25.87
N LYS A 71 8.30 27.24 25.62
CA LYS A 71 9.01 28.54 25.69
C LYS A 71 8.47 29.51 24.64
N PHE A 72 8.27 29.05 23.41
CA PHE A 72 7.72 29.90 22.33
C PHE A 72 6.25 30.31 22.54
N SER A 73 5.43 29.49 23.20
CA SER A 73 4.07 29.91 23.56
C SER A 73 4.03 31.00 24.63
N GLN A 74 5.13 31.25 25.35
CA GLN A 74 5.22 32.35 26.31
C GLN A 74 5.68 33.67 25.65
N TRP A 75 6.19 33.61 24.42
CA TRP A 75 6.62 34.78 23.65
C TRP A 75 5.51 35.33 22.74
N ARG A 76 4.43 34.57 22.54
CA ARG A 76 3.17 35.03 21.93
C ARG A 76 2.19 35.38 23.03
#